data_AF-A0A2E0XC87-F1
#
_entry.id   AF-A0A2E0XC87-F1
#
_cell.length_a   1.000
_cell.length_b   1.000
_cell.length_c   1.000
_cell.angle_alpha   90.00
_cell.angle_beta   90.00
_cell.angle_gamma   90.00
#
_symmetry.space_group_name_H-M   'P 1'
#
loop_
_entity.id
_entity.type
_entity.pdbx_description
1 polymer ?
#
loop_
_entity_poly.entity_id
_entity_poly.type
_entity_poly.pdbx_seq_one_letter_code
_entity_poly.pdbx_strand_id
1 'polypeptide(L)'
;MRRRDSTLYLQRCFTLNNPEYISVLDFMIDYDDGFKVWINSQEVLSVNVPTSLLFNSLASKTHESEEFETFEIPNLISFLKKGANLIAIQGPISVLLVATFQSIPVGIDWNRR
;
A
#
# COMPACT_ATOMS: atom_id res chain seq x y z
N MET A 1 11.24 -30.25 6.64
CA MET A 1 10.63 -29.58 5.47
C MET A 1 11.06 -28.13 5.47
N ARG A 2 11.63 -27.60 4.38
CA ARG A 2 11.90 -26.16 4.23
C ARG A 2 10.70 -25.56 3.51
N ARG A 3 9.94 -24.65 4.16
CA ARG A 3 8.93 -23.82 3.49
C ARG A 3 9.69 -23.01 2.43
N ARG A 4 9.20 -23.04 1.18
CA ARG A 4 9.76 -22.25 0.09
C ARG A 4 8.88 -21.02 0.00
N ASP A 5 9.28 -19.96 0.66
CA ASP A 5 8.48 -18.74 0.76
C ASP A 5 8.53 -18.02 -0.59
N SER A 6 7.48 -18.21 -1.39
CA SER A 6 7.35 -17.52 -2.66
C SER A 6 6.95 -16.07 -2.39
N THR A 7 7.85 -15.13 -2.63
CA THR A 7 7.58 -13.70 -2.55
C THR A 7 6.90 -13.21 -3.83
N LEU A 8 5.78 -12.53 -3.66
CA LEU A 8 5.05 -11.79 -4.68
C LEU A 8 5.48 -10.32 -4.66
N TYR A 9 5.65 -9.76 -5.85
CA TYR A 9 5.95 -8.35 -6.05
C TYR A 9 4.93 -7.75 -7.00
N LEU A 10 4.12 -6.82 -6.50
CA LEU A 10 3.09 -6.12 -7.26
C LEU A 10 3.48 -4.65 -7.44
N GLN A 11 3.27 -4.14 -8.65
CA GLN A 11 3.44 -2.72 -8.96
C GLN A 11 2.21 -2.19 -9.67
N ARG A 12 1.78 -0.99 -9.29
CA ARG A 12 0.67 -0.29 -9.95
C ARG A 12 0.99 1.18 -10.12
N CYS A 13 0.96 1.64 -11.37
CA CYS A 13 1.06 3.04 -11.71
C CYS A 13 -0.32 3.70 -11.71
N PHE A 14 -0.39 4.95 -11.26
CA PHE A 14 -1.59 5.79 -11.35
C PHE A 14 -1.19 7.26 -11.53
N THR A 15 -2.10 8.08 -12.04
CA THR A 15 -1.83 9.50 -12.31
C THR A 15 -2.73 10.38 -11.45
N LEU A 16 -2.16 11.41 -10.82
CA LEU A 16 -2.88 12.38 -10.00
C LEU A 16 -2.78 13.78 -10.60
N ASN A 17 -3.92 14.47 -10.71
CA ASN A 17 -3.97 15.86 -11.17
C ASN A 17 -3.56 16.84 -10.07
N ASN A 18 -4.00 16.59 -8.84
CA ASN A 18 -3.59 17.32 -7.65
C ASN A 18 -3.53 16.34 -6.45
N PRO A 19 -2.35 16.10 -5.85
CA PRO A 19 -2.21 15.26 -4.65
C PRO A 19 -3.02 15.74 -3.45
N GLU A 20 -3.25 17.06 -3.34
CA GLU A 20 -4.01 17.64 -2.22
C GLU A 20 -5.48 17.17 -2.18
N TYR A 21 -5.99 16.64 -3.30
CA TYR A 21 -7.35 16.12 -3.34
C TYR A 21 -7.47 14.71 -2.76
N ILE A 22 -6.37 14.03 -2.44
CA ILE A 22 -6.43 12.72 -1.79
C ILE A 22 -6.33 12.91 -0.28
N SER A 23 -7.42 12.67 0.44
CA SER A 23 -7.45 12.76 1.90
C SER A 23 -7.01 11.47 2.58
N VAL A 24 -7.38 10.33 1.99
CA VAL A 24 -7.14 9.00 2.55
C VAL A 24 -6.72 8.05 1.44
N LEU A 25 -5.70 7.24 1.72
CA LEU A 25 -5.32 6.07 0.94
C LEU A 25 -5.28 4.88 1.90
N ASP A 26 -6.23 3.98 1.69
CA ASP A 26 -6.31 2.74 2.44
C ASP A 26 -5.84 1.59 1.56
N PHE A 27 -5.01 0.74 2.15
CA PHE A 27 -4.68 -0.55 1.60
C PHE A 27 -5.47 -1.63 2.33
N MET A 28 -6.40 -2.25 1.60
CA MET A 28 -7.04 -3.47 2.07
C MET A 28 -6.18 -4.64 1.59
N ILE A 29 -5.56 -5.34 2.53
CA ILE A 29 -4.59 -6.41 2.26
C ILE A 29 -4.97 -7.62 3.10
N ASP A 30 -5.16 -8.75 2.42
CA ASP A 30 -5.16 -10.08 3.01
C ASP A 30 -3.76 -10.68 2.80
N TYR A 31 -3.08 -11.13 3.87
CA TYR A 31 -1.68 -11.56 3.81
C TYR A 31 -1.36 -12.69 4.78
N ASP A 32 -0.44 -13.56 4.37
CA ASP A 32 0.21 -14.54 5.25
C ASP A 32 1.52 -13.91 5.75
N ASP A 33 1.87 -14.11 7.01
CA ASP A 33 3.16 -13.74 7.62
C ASP A 33 3.51 -12.22 7.66
N GLY A 34 3.65 -11.51 6.53
CA GLY A 34 3.92 -10.07 6.51
C GLY A 34 4.19 -9.45 5.13
N PHE A 35 4.16 -8.13 5.02
CA PHE A 35 4.37 -7.41 3.75
C PHE A 35 4.96 -6.00 3.94
N LYS A 36 5.43 -5.42 2.84
CA LYS A 36 5.87 -4.02 2.75
C LYS A 36 5.26 -3.30 1.56
N VAL A 37 4.99 -2.01 1.74
CA VAL A 37 4.44 -1.13 0.71
C VAL A 37 5.35 0.07 0.50
N TRP A 38 5.54 0.43 -0.77
CA TRP A 38 6.24 1.62 -1.20
C TRP A 38 5.36 2.50 -2.07
N ILE A 39 5.49 3.81 -1.91
CA ILE A 39 4.93 4.83 -2.80
C ILE A 39 6.09 5.66 -3.34
N ASN A 40 6.23 5.75 -4.66
CA ASN A 40 7.31 6.49 -5.32
C ASN A 40 8.71 6.13 -4.76
N SER A 41 8.94 4.84 -4.50
CA SER A 41 10.18 4.29 -3.92
C SER A 41 10.44 4.63 -2.45
N GLN A 42 9.51 5.27 -1.74
CA GLN A 42 9.58 5.47 -0.29
C GLN A 42 8.74 4.41 0.42
N GLU A 43 9.30 3.76 1.44
CA GLU A 43 8.58 2.80 2.28
C GLU A 43 7.53 3.55 3.10
N VAL A 44 6.26 3.17 2.96
CA VAL A 44 5.14 3.82 3.66
C VAL A 44 4.48 2.92 4.70
N LEU A 45 4.65 1.60 4.57
CA LEU A 45 4.05 0.62 5.46
C LEU A 45 4.91 -0.66 5.49
N SER A 46 5.12 -1.20 6.69
CA SER A 46 5.80 -2.47 6.92
C SER A 46 5.10 -3.20 8.05
N VAL A 47 4.50 -4.36 7.74
CA VAL A 47 3.68 -5.14 8.66
C VAL A 47 4.29 -6.52 8.83
N ASN A 48 4.61 -6.89 10.07
CA ASN A 48 5.16 -8.20 10.44
C ASN A 48 6.42 -8.64 9.65
N VAL A 49 7.13 -7.71 9.00
CA VAL A 49 8.42 -7.96 8.33
C VAL A 49 9.57 -7.49 9.22
N PRO A 50 10.68 -8.25 9.35
CA PRO A 50 11.87 -7.78 10.05
C PRO A 50 12.50 -6.57 9.35
N THR A 51 13.12 -5.67 10.11
CA THR A 51 13.68 -4.39 9.63
C THR A 51 14.73 -4.55 8.53
N SER A 52 15.33 -5.73 8.40
CA SER A 52 16.22 -6.10 7.28
C SER A 52 15.53 -7.13 6.38
N LEU A 53 15.07 -6.67 5.21
CA LEU A 53 14.60 -7.53 4.14
C LEU A 53 15.81 -8.10 3.39
N LEU A 54 16.18 -9.32 3.71
CA LEU A 54 16.80 -10.20 2.73
C LEU A 54 15.65 -10.91 2.00
N PHE A 55 15.84 -11.31 0.74
CA PHE A 55 14.80 -12.00 -0.05
C PHE A 55 14.29 -13.29 0.60
N ASN A 56 14.96 -13.77 1.65
CA ASN A 56 14.68 -14.97 2.44
C ASN A 56 14.32 -14.64 3.90
N SER A 57 13.99 -13.40 4.23
CA SER A 57 13.59 -13.02 5.59
C SER A 57 12.22 -13.62 5.93
N LEU A 58 12.16 -14.33 7.05
CA LEU A 58 10.93 -14.87 7.64
C LEU A 58 10.15 -13.75 8.35
N ALA A 59 8.83 -13.87 8.45
CA ALA A 59 8.02 -12.90 9.19
C ALA A 59 8.33 -12.87 10.68
N SER A 60 8.17 -11.68 11.27
CA SER A 60 8.39 -11.41 12.69
C SER A 60 7.26 -11.96 13.57
N LYS A 61 6.09 -12.25 12.99
CA LYS A 61 4.92 -12.85 13.64
C LYS A 61 4.17 -13.72 12.62
N THR A 62 3.59 -14.82 13.08
CA THR A 62 2.67 -15.63 12.26
C THR A 62 1.35 -14.87 12.11
N HIS A 63 0.90 -14.69 10.88
CA HIS A 63 -0.40 -14.12 10.54
C HIS A 63 -0.99 -14.99 9.42
N GLU A 64 -2.21 -15.49 9.58
CA GLU A 64 -2.85 -16.30 8.54
C GLU A 64 -3.75 -15.42 7.66
N SER A 65 -3.79 -15.74 6.37
CA SER A 65 -4.60 -15.05 5.37
C SER A 65 -6.05 -15.54 5.47
N GLU A 66 -6.87 -14.84 6.27
CA GLU A 66 -8.29 -15.16 6.49
C GLU A 66 -9.24 -14.00 6.18
N GLU A 67 -8.90 -12.78 6.60
CA GLU A 67 -9.71 -11.58 6.41
C GLU A 67 -8.88 -10.41 5.90
N PHE A 68 -9.51 -9.49 5.15
CA PHE A 68 -8.87 -8.26 4.71
C PHE A 68 -8.66 -7.33 5.90
N GLU A 69 -7.39 -6.96 6.13
CA GLU A 69 -7.04 -5.89 7.04
C GLU A 69 -6.91 -4.56 6.28
N THR A 70 -7.34 -3.47 6.92
CA THR A 70 -7.24 -2.12 6.35
C THR A 70 -6.09 -1.36 6.99
N PHE A 71 -5.18 -0.86 6.17
CA PHE A 71 -4.04 -0.05 6.60
C PHE A 71 -4.10 1.35 5.98
N GLU A 72 -4.30 2.34 6.84
CA GLU A 72 -4.26 3.76 6.47
C GLU A 72 -2.81 4.25 6.39
N ILE A 73 -2.48 5.03 5.35
CA ILE A 73 -1.16 5.65 5.21
C ILE A 73 -1.14 7.05 5.83
N PRO A 74 -0.40 7.27 6.94
CA PRO A 74 -0.26 8.60 7.51
C PRO A 74 0.58 9.50 6.60
N ASN A 75 0.32 10.80 6.61
CA ASN A 75 1.09 11.82 5.87
C ASN A 75 1.20 11.56 4.36
N LEU A 76 0.13 11.06 3.74
CA LEU A 76 0.09 10.66 2.32
C LEU A 76 0.61 11.74 1.35
N ILE A 77 0.34 13.02 1.62
CA ILE A 77 0.76 14.16 0.79
C ILE A 77 2.29 14.20 0.62
N SER A 78 3.06 13.73 1.60
CA SER A 78 4.53 13.67 1.51
C SER A 78 5.04 12.60 0.54
N PHE A 79 4.20 11.61 0.19
CA PHE A 79 4.56 10.48 -0.67
C PHE A 79 4.03 10.61 -2.09
N LEU A 80 3.01 11.43 -2.32
CA LEU A 80 2.37 11.61 -3.61
C LEU A 80 2.92 12.83 -4.37
N LYS A 81 2.98 12.72 -5.69
CA LYS A 81 3.34 13.84 -6.58
C LYS A 81 2.28 14.07 -7.64
N LYS A 82 2.21 15.29 -8.15
CA LYS A 82 1.40 15.60 -9.33
C LYS A 82 1.95 14.80 -10.52
N GLY A 83 1.07 14.19 -11.30
CA GLY A 83 1.42 13.32 -12.41
C GLY A 83 1.51 11.85 -12.01
N ALA A 84 2.45 11.12 -12.61
CA ALA A 84 2.58 9.67 -12.43
C ALA A 84 3.12 9.30 -11.04
N ASN A 85 2.45 8.39 -10.36
CA ASN A 85 2.82 7.80 -9.10
C ASN A 85 2.90 6.28 -9.25
N LEU A 86 3.76 5.64 -8.45
CA LEU A 86 3.93 4.19 -8.42
C LEU A 86 3.68 3.70 -7.00
N ILE A 87 2.79 2.72 -6.84
CA ILE A 87 2.70 1.89 -5.64
C ILE A 87 3.38 0.56 -5.94
N ALA A 88 4.22 0.10 -5.03
CA ALA A 88 4.81 -1.23 -5.05
C ALA A 88 4.51 -1.96 -3.74
N ILE A 89 4.25 -3.27 -3.80
CA ILE A 89 4.02 -4.12 -2.64
C ILE A 89 4.87 -5.38 -2.77
N GLN A 90 5.46 -5.80 -1.66
CA GLN A 90 6.21 -7.05 -1.57
C GLN A 90 5.76 -7.83 -0.34
N GLY A 91 5.41 -9.09 -0.53
CA GLY A 91 5.00 -10.01 0.54
C GLY A 91 4.90 -11.44 -0.02
N PRO A 92 4.54 -12.44 0.77
CA PRO A 92 4.30 -13.79 0.26
C PRO A 92 3.05 -13.85 -0.65
N ILE A 93 2.88 -14.96 -1.36
CA ILE A 93 1.97 -15.13 -2.52
C ILE A 93 0.50 -14.77 -2.29
N SER A 94 0.00 -14.72 -1.05
CA SER A 94 -1.41 -14.49 -0.73
C SER A 94 -1.86 -13.01 -0.71
N VAL A 95 -0.97 -12.05 -1.02
CA VAL A 95 -1.31 -10.62 -0.96
C VAL A 95 -2.31 -10.22 -2.06
N LEU A 96 -3.58 -9.99 -1.68
CA LEU A 96 -4.59 -9.35 -2.54
C LEU A 96 -4.79 -7.89 -2.14
N LEU A 97 -4.68 -6.98 -3.11
CA LEU A 97 -4.78 -5.54 -2.87
C LEU A 97 -6.07 -4.95 -3.43
N VAL A 98 -6.84 -4.30 -2.58
CA VAL A 98 -7.79 -3.25 -2.98
C VAL A 98 -7.28 -1.93 -2.41
N ALA A 99 -6.98 -0.97 -3.28
CA ALA A 99 -6.61 0.38 -2.90
C ALA A 99 -7.78 1.32 -3.19
N THR A 100 -8.31 1.95 -2.16
CA THR A 100 -9.38 2.95 -2.26
C THR A 100 -8.77 4.35 -2.08
N PHE A 101 -9.06 5.25 -3.03
CA PHE A 101 -8.69 6.66 -2.92
C PHE A 101 -9.93 7.45 -2.58
N GLN A 102 -9.99 8.04 -1.39
CA GLN A 102 -11.05 8.98 -1.07
C GLN A 102 -10.59 10.39 -1.47
N SER A 103 -11.33 11.00 -2.39
CA SER A 103 -11.11 12.40 -2.75
C SER A 103 -11.77 13.32 -1.73
N ILE A 104 -11.11 14.40 -1.36
CA ILE A 104 -11.79 15.53 -0.71
C ILE A 104 -12.91 15.97 -1.66
N PRO A 105 -14.18 16.05 -1.21
CA PRO A 105 -15.19 16.76 -1.95
C PRO A 105 -14.76 18.23 -1.96
N VAL A 106 -14.02 18.63 -2.99
CA VAL A 106 -13.85 20.05 -3.28
C VAL A 106 -15.29 20.52 -3.50
N GLY A 107 -15.79 21.38 -2.60
CA GLY A 107 -17.06 22.05 -2.80
C GLY A 107 -16.97 22.80 -4.12
N ILE A 108 -17.38 22.14 -5.19
CA ILE A 108 -17.67 22.77 -6.47
C ILE A 108 -18.90 23.61 -6.16
N ASP A 109 -18.67 24.89 -5.92
CA ASP A 109 -19.71 25.89 -5.97
C ASP A 109 -20.28 25.87 -7.39
N TRP A 110 -21.44 25.22 -7.53
CA TRP A 110 -22.18 25.15 -8.78
C TRP A 110 -22.86 26.47 -9.15
N ASN A 111 -22.66 27.57 -8.40
CA ASN A 111 -23.31 28.85 -8.62
C ASN A 111 -22.36 30.00 -9.00
N ARG A 112 -21.63 29.82 -10.10
CA ARG A 112 -21.18 30.94 -10.92
C ARG A 112 -21.70 30.86 -12.35
N ARG A 113 -22.96 31.26 -12.52
CA ARG A 113 -23.40 32.36 -13.40
C ARG A 113 -24.88 32.63 -13.22
#